data_AF-A0A7W1CH48-F1
#
_entry.id   AF-A0A7W1CH48-F1
#
_cell.length_a   1.000
_cell.length_b   1.000
_cell.length_c   1.000
_cell.angle_alpha   90.00
_cell.angle_beta   90.00
_cell.angle_gamma   90.00
#
_symmetry.space_group_name_H-M   'P 1'
#
loop_
_entity.id
_entity.type
_entity.pdbx_description
1 polymer ?
#
loop_
_entity_poly.entity_id
_entity_poly.type
_entity_poly.pdbx_seq_one_letter_code
_entity_poly.pdbx_strand_id
1 'polypeptide(L)'
;MNSLLAFQSHLKLAHCYWEQQLQLGDCAIDATCGNGHDTLKLCELVLSLEGGKIFAFDIQEDALKTTQNLVQSKLAANLLSQVTYINECHSDFKGPINRALTCSDRFQLEPVKLIVYNLGYLPGGDKGLTTAVNTTLHSVQAAAELIAPGGLISITCYPGHPEGALEETAILEMTASFSRFDWNCCHHRWINKKNAPSLLLLQKNMCIKNNTHN
;
A
#
# COMPACT_ATOMS: atom_id res chain seq x y z
N MET A 1 -2.58 16.56 -29.42
CA MET A 1 -1.33 17.02 -28.74
C MET A 1 -1.47 16.67 -27.28
N ASN A 2 -0.73 15.67 -26.79
CA ASN A 2 -0.69 15.39 -25.36
C ASN A 2 0.00 16.58 -24.69
N SER A 3 -0.77 17.36 -23.93
CA SER A 3 -0.24 18.37 -23.04
C SER A 3 0.67 17.66 -22.03
N LEU A 4 1.99 17.75 -22.24
CA LEU A 4 3.01 17.32 -21.29
C LEU A 4 3.03 18.33 -20.14
N LEU A 5 2.00 18.27 -19.29
CA LEU A 5 2.03 18.96 -18.01
C LEU A 5 3.19 18.39 -17.19
N ALA A 6 4.06 19.26 -16.69
CA ALA A 6 5.23 18.87 -15.89
C ALA A 6 4.84 18.17 -14.58
N PHE A 7 3.65 18.47 -14.04
CA PHE A 7 3.16 17.90 -12.79
C PHE A 7 2.09 16.84 -13.04
N GLN A 8 2.23 15.71 -12.35
CA GLN A 8 1.24 14.63 -12.34
C GLN A 8 0.37 14.71 -11.07
N SER A 9 -0.76 14.00 -11.06
CA SER A 9 -1.53 13.78 -9.83
C SER A 9 -0.74 12.93 -8.83
N HIS A 10 -1.10 12.98 -7.55
CA HIS A 10 -0.50 12.13 -6.51
C HIS A 10 -0.63 10.64 -6.85
N LEU A 11 -1.78 10.19 -7.39
CA LEU A 11 -1.99 8.80 -7.83
C LEU A 11 -0.99 8.41 -8.93
N LYS A 12 -0.86 9.23 -9.96
CA LYS A 12 0.05 8.93 -11.07
C LYS A 12 1.51 8.98 -10.63
N LEU A 13 1.85 9.90 -9.72
CA LEU A 13 3.18 9.94 -9.11
C LEU A 13 3.46 8.67 -8.30
N ALA A 14 2.52 8.22 -7.48
CA ALA A 14 2.64 6.98 -6.72
C ALA A 14 2.84 5.78 -7.66
N HIS A 15 2.02 5.65 -8.71
CA HIS A 15 2.14 4.59 -9.70
C HIS A 15 3.51 4.59 -10.41
N CYS A 16 4.08 5.77 -10.71
CA CYS A 16 5.43 5.86 -11.26
C CYS A 16 6.51 5.32 -10.30
N TYR A 17 6.38 5.55 -8.99
CA TYR A 17 7.29 4.95 -8.01
C TYR A 17 7.08 3.44 -7.90
N TRP A 18 5.83 2.98 -7.94
CA TRP A 18 5.52 1.54 -7.86
C TRP A 18 6.08 0.78 -9.06
N GLU A 19 5.95 1.34 -10.27
CA GLU A 19 6.53 0.79 -11.50
C GLU A 19 8.07 0.67 -11.46
N GLN A 20 8.74 1.55 -10.70
CA GLN A 20 10.20 1.47 -10.49
C GLN A 20 10.60 0.51 -9.37
N GLN A 21 9.69 0.29 -8.41
CA GLN A 21 9.93 -0.50 -7.21
C GLN A 21 9.65 -1.99 -7.40
N LEU A 22 8.65 -2.33 -8.23
CA LEU A 22 8.11 -3.68 -8.36
C LEU A 22 8.59 -4.36 -9.64
N GLN A 23 8.72 -5.68 -9.56
CA GLN A 23 8.90 -6.58 -10.70
C GLN A 23 7.95 -7.78 -10.62
N LEU A 24 7.83 -8.50 -11.73
CA LEU A 24 7.09 -9.76 -11.77
C LEU A 24 7.65 -10.75 -10.73
N GLY A 25 6.75 -11.41 -10.01
CA GLY A 25 7.09 -12.32 -8.92
C GLY A 25 7.10 -11.68 -7.53
N ASP A 26 7.10 -10.35 -7.42
CA ASP A 26 7.09 -9.66 -6.12
C ASP A 26 5.78 -9.87 -5.35
N CYS A 27 5.85 -9.63 -4.04
CA CYS A 27 4.67 -9.55 -3.18
C CYS A 27 4.34 -8.10 -2.82
N ALA A 28 3.07 -7.72 -2.98
CA ALA A 28 2.57 -6.41 -2.58
C ALA A 28 1.25 -6.50 -1.80
N ILE A 29 0.98 -5.47 -1.00
CA ILE A 29 -0.22 -5.35 -0.19
C ILE A 29 -0.94 -4.04 -0.53
N ASP A 30 -2.22 -4.13 -0.83
CA ASP A 30 -3.15 -3.00 -0.83
C ASP A 30 -3.87 -2.99 0.52
N ALA A 31 -3.53 -2.05 1.39
CA ALA A 31 -4.08 -1.98 2.75
C ALA A 31 -5.49 -1.37 2.79
N THR A 32 -5.98 -0.80 1.69
CA THR A 32 -7.24 -0.04 1.61
C THR A 32 -7.84 -0.19 0.21
N CYS A 33 -8.24 -1.41 -0.16
CA CYS A 33 -8.48 -1.73 -1.56
C CYS A 33 -9.67 -0.99 -2.17
N GLY A 34 -10.70 -0.69 -1.39
CA GLY A 34 -11.84 0.12 -1.82
C GLY A 34 -12.48 -0.38 -3.11
N ASN A 35 -12.43 0.43 -4.17
CA ASN A 35 -12.96 0.07 -5.49
C ASN A 35 -12.00 -0.77 -6.36
N GLY A 36 -10.80 -1.10 -5.85
CA GLY A 36 -9.88 -2.06 -6.42
C GLY A 36 -8.94 -1.55 -7.51
N HIS A 37 -8.89 -0.24 -7.75
CA HIS A 37 -8.03 0.33 -8.79
C HIS A 37 -6.53 0.16 -8.48
N ASP A 38 -6.12 0.41 -7.24
CA ASP A 38 -4.74 0.22 -6.82
C ASP A 38 -4.40 -1.27 -6.75
N THR A 39 -5.31 -2.11 -6.22
CA THR A 39 -5.18 -3.58 -6.29
C THR A 39 -4.96 -4.07 -7.72
N LEU A 40 -5.77 -3.64 -8.69
CA LEU A 40 -5.60 -4.02 -10.10
C LEU A 40 -4.24 -3.56 -10.65
N LYS A 41 -3.82 -2.33 -10.35
CA LYS A 41 -2.52 -1.83 -10.77
C LYS A 41 -1.38 -2.67 -10.19
N LEU A 42 -1.45 -3.04 -8.91
CA LEU A 42 -0.46 -3.92 -8.30
C LEU A 42 -0.44 -5.30 -8.97
N CYS A 43 -1.61 -5.86 -9.28
CA CYS A 43 -1.71 -7.11 -10.02
C CYS A 43 -0.97 -7.06 -11.37
N GLU A 44 -1.15 -5.97 -12.12
CA GLU A 44 -0.46 -5.75 -13.42
C GLU A 44 1.06 -5.66 -13.28
N LEU A 45 1.56 -5.19 -12.14
CA LEU A 45 3.00 -5.00 -11.92
C LEU A 45 3.71 -6.27 -11.42
N VAL A 46 3.03 -7.15 -10.68
CA VAL A 46 3.70 -8.25 -9.97
C VAL A 46 3.26 -9.65 -10.42
N LEU A 47 2.04 -9.83 -10.92
CA LEU A 47 1.52 -11.18 -11.19
C LEU A 47 2.04 -11.74 -12.51
N SER A 48 2.50 -12.98 -12.46
CA SER A 48 2.94 -13.76 -13.61
C SER A 48 2.56 -15.22 -13.42
N LEU A 49 2.76 -16.05 -14.45
CA LEU A 49 2.58 -17.50 -14.32
C LEU A 49 3.64 -18.14 -13.41
N GLU A 50 4.77 -17.47 -13.22
CA GLU A 50 5.91 -17.95 -12.45
C GLU A 50 5.84 -17.53 -10.97
N GLY A 51 4.97 -16.57 -10.63
CA GLY A 51 4.77 -16.11 -9.27
C GLY A 51 4.22 -14.69 -9.18
N GLY A 52 4.22 -14.17 -7.95
CA GLY A 52 3.59 -12.91 -7.57
C GLY A 52 2.49 -13.16 -6.56
N LYS A 53 2.32 -12.24 -5.59
CA LYS A 53 1.25 -12.34 -4.59
C LYS A 53 0.72 -10.96 -4.23
N ILE A 54 -0.61 -10.84 -4.24
CA ILE A 54 -1.31 -9.63 -3.80
C ILE A 54 -2.20 -9.97 -2.60
N PHE A 55 -2.11 -9.14 -1.54
CA PHE A 55 -3.07 -9.14 -0.46
C PHE A 55 -3.84 -7.82 -0.47
N ALA A 56 -5.16 -7.87 -0.58
CA ALA A 56 -6.04 -6.71 -0.60
C ALA A 56 -6.92 -6.70 0.65
N PHE A 57 -6.82 -5.62 1.42
CA PHE A 57 -7.53 -5.44 2.69
C PHE A 57 -8.62 -4.37 2.56
N ASP A 58 -9.79 -4.66 3.14
CA ASP A 58 -10.81 -3.66 3.45
C ASP A 58 -11.72 -4.18 4.57
N ILE A 59 -12.18 -3.30 5.45
CA ILE A 59 -13.14 -3.67 6.50
C ILE A 59 -14.55 -3.88 5.92
N GLN A 60 -14.84 -3.32 4.74
CA GLN A 60 -16.13 -3.41 4.09
C GLN A 60 -16.18 -4.58 3.11
N GLU A 61 -17.11 -5.50 3.30
CA GLU A 61 -17.30 -6.61 2.34
C GLU A 61 -17.62 -6.12 0.93
N ASP A 62 -18.36 -5.02 0.79
CA ASP A 62 -18.77 -4.48 -0.50
C ASP A 62 -17.58 -3.90 -1.28
N ALA A 63 -16.59 -3.33 -0.58
CA ALA A 63 -15.33 -2.93 -1.18
C ALA A 63 -14.56 -4.14 -1.73
N LEU A 64 -14.49 -5.24 -0.96
CA LEU A 64 -13.84 -6.47 -1.44
C LEU A 64 -14.56 -7.08 -2.63
N LYS A 65 -15.89 -7.16 -2.60
CA LYS A 65 -16.70 -7.66 -3.74
C LYS A 65 -16.45 -6.81 -4.98
N THR A 66 -16.42 -5.49 -4.83
CA THR A 66 -16.15 -4.54 -5.92
C THR A 66 -14.75 -4.74 -6.48
N THR A 67 -13.75 -4.83 -5.61
CA THR A 67 -12.35 -5.08 -5.96
C THR A 67 -12.19 -6.41 -6.68
N GLN A 68 -12.79 -7.48 -6.15
CA GLN A 68 -12.74 -8.82 -6.73
C GLN A 68 -13.38 -8.84 -8.12
N ASN A 69 -14.56 -8.24 -8.30
CA ASN A 69 -15.23 -8.15 -9.60
C ASN A 69 -14.38 -7.40 -10.63
N LEU A 70 -13.78 -6.27 -10.24
CA LEU A 70 -12.91 -5.50 -11.12
C LEU A 70 -11.70 -6.34 -11.55
N VAL A 71 -10.98 -6.94 -10.60
CA VAL A 71 -9.79 -7.76 -10.87
C VAL A 71 -10.14 -8.97 -11.75
N GLN A 72 -11.22 -9.68 -11.46
CA GLN A 72 -11.70 -10.82 -12.26
C GLN A 72 -12.08 -10.42 -13.69
N SER A 73 -12.59 -9.21 -13.90
CA SER A 73 -12.93 -8.73 -15.25
C SER A 73 -11.72 -8.38 -16.11
N LYS A 74 -10.52 -8.27 -15.52
CA LYS A 74 -9.30 -7.79 -16.19
C LYS A 74 -8.17 -8.81 -16.25
N LEU A 75 -8.07 -9.71 -15.28
CA LEU A 75 -7.01 -10.72 -15.21
C LEU A 75 -7.42 -12.05 -15.83
N ALA A 76 -6.42 -12.80 -16.30
CA ALA A 76 -6.59 -14.19 -16.69
C ALA A 76 -6.90 -15.07 -15.48
N ALA A 77 -7.74 -16.10 -15.68
CA ALA A 77 -8.27 -16.93 -14.59
C ALA A 77 -7.19 -17.62 -13.74
N ASN A 78 -6.04 -17.96 -14.35
CA ASN A 78 -4.91 -18.59 -13.69
C ASN A 78 -4.07 -17.65 -12.81
N LEU A 79 -4.26 -16.34 -12.91
CA LEU A 79 -3.62 -15.36 -12.02
C LEU A 79 -4.48 -15.03 -10.80
N LEU A 80 -5.79 -15.32 -10.85
CA LEU A 80 -6.73 -14.94 -9.79
C LEU A 80 -6.43 -15.61 -8.44
N SER A 81 -5.85 -16.81 -8.44
CA SER A 81 -5.46 -17.51 -7.21
C SER A 81 -4.29 -16.85 -6.48
N GLN A 82 -3.59 -15.90 -7.12
CA GLN A 82 -2.49 -15.14 -6.53
C GLN A 82 -2.95 -13.87 -5.81
N VAL A 83 -4.25 -13.57 -5.85
CA VAL A 83 -4.86 -12.43 -5.16
C VAL A 83 -5.70 -12.92 -3.99
N THR A 84 -5.33 -12.49 -2.79
CA THR A 84 -6.02 -12.82 -1.55
C THR A 84 -6.77 -11.59 -1.02
N TYR A 85 -8.09 -11.72 -0.88
CA TYR A 85 -8.97 -10.67 -0.37
C TYR A 85 -9.24 -10.90 1.11
N ILE A 86 -8.98 -9.90 1.96
CA ILE A 86 -9.02 -10.03 3.42
C ILE A 86 -10.02 -9.01 3.98
N ASN A 87 -11.13 -9.49 4.54
CA ASN A 87 -12.16 -8.66 5.17
C ASN A 87 -11.82 -8.34 6.62
N GLU A 88 -10.72 -7.64 6.82
CA GLU A 88 -10.24 -7.27 8.14
C GLU A 88 -9.59 -5.88 8.11
N CYS A 89 -9.43 -5.27 9.28
CA CYS A 89 -8.71 -4.01 9.42
C CYS A 89 -7.21 -4.23 9.15
N HIS A 90 -6.60 -3.30 8.40
CA HIS A 90 -5.16 -3.29 8.12
C HIS A 90 -4.26 -3.00 9.35
N SER A 91 -4.83 -2.83 10.55
CA SER A 91 -4.05 -2.59 11.78
C SER A 91 -3.11 -3.74 12.15
N ASP A 92 -3.35 -4.95 11.63
CA ASP A 92 -2.42 -6.07 11.63
C ASP A 92 -2.41 -6.72 10.22
N PHE A 93 -1.22 -7.12 9.76
CA PHE A 93 -1.05 -7.85 8.51
C PHE A 93 -0.78 -9.33 8.74
N LYS A 94 0.05 -9.66 9.75
CA LYS A 94 0.56 -11.02 9.92
C LYS A 94 -0.56 -12.00 10.30
N GLY A 95 -1.41 -11.63 11.25
CA GLY A 95 -2.52 -12.46 11.69
C GLY A 95 -3.52 -12.77 10.57
N PRO A 96 -4.11 -11.76 9.91
CA PRO A 96 -5.06 -11.96 8.83
C PRO A 96 -4.46 -12.71 7.64
N ILE A 97 -3.25 -12.38 7.20
CA ILE A 97 -2.57 -13.09 6.09
C ILE A 97 -2.37 -14.56 6.47
N ASN A 98 -1.86 -14.84 7.68
CA ASN A 98 -1.68 -16.22 8.12
C ASN A 98 -2.99 -17.00 8.15
N ARG A 99 -4.11 -16.38 8.52
CA ARG A 99 -5.43 -17.04 8.49
C ARG A 99 -5.92 -17.30 7.07
N ALA A 100 -5.72 -16.35 6.16
CA ALA A 100 -6.18 -16.43 4.78
C ALA A 100 -5.38 -17.43 3.92
N LEU A 101 -4.10 -17.67 4.25
CA LEU A 101 -3.25 -18.62 3.55
C LEU A 101 -3.54 -20.07 3.93
N THR A 102 -3.44 -20.98 2.94
CA THR A 102 -3.54 -22.43 3.17
C THR A 102 -2.33 -22.95 3.96
N CYS A 103 -2.42 -24.11 4.61
CA CYS A 103 -1.34 -24.65 5.43
C CYS A 103 -0.01 -24.82 4.67
N SER A 104 -0.04 -25.05 3.36
CA SER A 104 1.13 -25.13 2.48
C SER A 104 1.79 -23.78 2.17
N ASP A 105 1.04 -22.67 2.28
CA ASP A 105 1.52 -21.31 1.97
C ASP A 105 2.02 -20.53 3.19
N ARG A 106 1.68 -20.99 4.41
CA ARG A 106 1.97 -20.28 5.68
C ARG A 106 3.45 -20.16 6.03
N PHE A 107 4.31 -20.99 5.45
CA PHE A 107 5.75 -21.01 5.78
C PHE A 107 6.61 -20.10 4.87
N GLN A 108 6.04 -19.50 3.82
CA GLN A 108 6.78 -18.71 2.84
C GLN A 108 5.95 -17.50 2.38
N LEU A 109 5.71 -16.54 3.28
CA LEU A 109 5.36 -15.21 2.81
C LEU A 109 6.60 -14.64 2.12
N GLU A 110 6.50 -14.41 0.82
CA GLU A 110 7.54 -13.73 0.07
C GLU A 110 7.83 -12.36 0.71
N PRO A 111 9.08 -11.87 0.68
CA PRO A 111 9.41 -10.57 1.22
C PRO A 111 8.53 -9.49 0.57
N VAL A 112 7.70 -8.82 1.37
CA VAL A 112 6.78 -7.80 0.86
C VAL A 112 7.58 -6.60 0.36
N LYS A 113 7.39 -6.23 -0.91
CA LYS A 113 8.13 -5.16 -1.61
C LYS A 113 7.42 -3.83 -1.64
N LEU A 114 6.08 -3.85 -1.62
CA LEU A 114 5.28 -2.64 -1.58
C LEU A 114 4.05 -2.84 -0.68
N ILE A 115 3.79 -1.87 0.19
CA ILE A 115 2.52 -1.75 0.92
C ILE A 115 1.92 -0.38 0.58
N VAL A 116 0.69 -0.37 0.08
CA VAL A 116 -0.02 0.83 -0.39
C VAL A 116 -1.18 1.17 0.55
N TYR A 117 -1.33 2.46 0.84
CA TYR A 117 -2.48 3.04 1.52
C TYR A 117 -3.07 4.19 0.72
N ASN A 118 -4.39 4.23 0.68
CA ASN A 118 -5.21 5.27 0.10
C ASN A 118 -6.22 5.70 1.18
N LEU A 119 -5.79 6.59 2.07
CA LEU A 119 -6.50 6.89 3.33
C LEU A 119 -7.81 7.66 3.08
N GLY A 120 -8.70 7.63 4.07
CA GLY A 120 -10.01 8.28 4.01
C GLY A 120 -11.15 7.28 3.87
N TYR A 121 -12.22 7.69 3.18
CA TYR A 121 -13.45 6.92 3.00
C TYR A 121 -13.57 6.33 1.59
N LEU A 122 -14.36 5.26 1.47
CA LEU A 122 -14.69 4.63 0.19
C LEU A 122 -15.44 5.62 -0.73
N PRO A 123 -14.96 5.88 -1.97
CA PRO A 123 -15.69 6.73 -2.90
C PRO A 123 -17.06 6.15 -3.26
N GLY A 124 -18.12 6.89 -2.93
CA GLY A 124 -19.51 6.46 -3.14
C GLY A 124 -20.10 5.59 -2.03
N GLY A 125 -19.32 5.27 -0.99
CA GLY A 125 -19.76 4.52 0.19
C GLY A 125 -20.21 5.42 1.35
N ASP A 126 -20.37 4.81 2.52
CA ASP A 126 -20.66 5.52 3.76
C ASP A 126 -19.44 6.32 4.24
N LYS A 127 -19.56 7.65 4.27
CA LYS A 127 -18.48 8.54 4.74
C LYS A 127 -18.22 8.46 6.24
N GLY A 128 -19.14 7.85 7.01
CA GLY A 128 -18.90 7.52 8.41
C GLY A 128 -17.86 6.41 8.60
N LEU A 129 -17.60 5.61 7.56
CA LEU A 129 -16.54 4.61 7.53
C LEU A 129 -15.30 5.20 6.85
N THR A 130 -14.39 5.71 7.67
CA THR A 130 -13.10 6.29 7.26
C THR A 130 -11.97 5.62 8.03
N THR A 131 -10.76 5.66 7.49
CA THR A 131 -9.55 5.41 8.29
C THR A 131 -9.48 6.35 9.48
N ALA A 132 -8.91 5.87 10.58
CA ALA A 132 -8.81 6.60 11.83
C ALA A 132 -7.36 6.61 12.33
N VAL A 133 -6.94 7.73 12.93
CA VAL A 133 -5.54 7.96 13.36
C VAL A 133 -4.94 6.75 14.08
N ASN A 134 -5.61 6.22 15.10
CA ASN A 134 -5.05 5.14 15.93
C ASN A 134 -4.80 3.84 15.12
N THR A 135 -5.76 3.43 14.29
CA THR A 135 -5.61 2.21 13.47
C THR A 135 -4.58 2.40 12.37
N THR A 136 -4.52 3.60 11.78
CA THR A 136 -3.56 3.92 10.71
C THR A 136 -2.13 3.95 11.24
N LEU A 137 -1.87 4.54 12.42
CA LEU A 137 -0.55 4.53 13.05
C LEU A 137 -0.07 3.11 13.39
N HIS A 138 -0.94 2.28 13.97
CA HIS A 138 -0.61 0.87 14.22
C HIS A 138 -0.30 0.11 12.92
N SER A 139 -1.08 0.37 11.87
CA SER A 139 -0.86 -0.24 10.57
C SER A 139 0.45 0.17 9.92
N VAL A 140 0.81 1.46 9.96
CA VAL A 140 2.09 1.95 9.43
C VAL A 140 3.27 1.33 10.19
N GLN A 141 3.16 1.17 11.51
CA GLN A 141 4.15 0.46 12.31
C GLN A 141 4.27 -1.03 11.92
N ALA A 142 3.13 -1.72 11.78
CA ALA A 142 3.10 -3.12 11.34
C ALA A 142 3.68 -3.30 9.92
N ALA A 143 3.40 -2.36 9.02
CA ALA A 143 3.98 -2.31 7.69
C ALA A 143 5.49 -2.09 7.72
N ALA A 144 5.99 -1.22 8.59
CA ALA A 144 7.42 -0.97 8.75
C ALA A 144 8.20 -2.22 9.19
N GLU A 145 7.58 -3.04 10.03
CA GLU A 145 8.11 -4.34 10.45
C GLU A 145 8.05 -5.40 9.36
N LEU A 146 6.96 -5.41 8.58
CA LEU A 146 6.69 -6.42 7.55
C LEU A 146 7.49 -6.18 6.26
N ILE A 147 7.66 -4.93 5.84
CA ILE A 147 8.28 -4.60 4.56
C ILE A 147 9.74 -5.08 4.53
N ALA A 148 10.12 -5.68 3.41
CA ALA A 148 11.46 -6.18 3.18
C ALA A 148 12.48 -5.02 3.14
N PRO A 149 13.77 -5.27 3.44
CA PRO A 149 14.84 -4.33 3.12
C PRO A 149 14.79 -3.93 1.64
N GLY A 150 14.91 -2.63 1.36
CA GLY A 150 14.73 -2.09 0.02
C GLY A 150 13.29 -2.06 -0.49
N GLY A 151 12.30 -2.39 0.34
CA GLY A 151 10.88 -2.23 0.02
C GLY A 151 10.35 -0.83 0.35
N LEU A 152 9.15 -0.54 -0.14
CA LEU A 152 8.52 0.77 -0.09
C LEU A 152 7.15 0.70 0.61
N ILE A 153 6.84 1.70 1.41
CA ILE A 153 5.48 1.97 1.90
C ILE A 153 5.01 3.26 1.22
N SER A 154 3.84 3.21 0.58
CA SER A 154 3.27 4.33 -0.17
C SER A 154 1.93 4.73 0.42
N ILE A 155 1.84 5.94 0.96
CA ILE A 155 0.66 6.42 1.69
C ILE A 155 0.11 7.67 1.00
N THR A 156 -1.10 7.59 0.47
CA THR A 156 -1.83 8.76 -0.03
C THR A 156 -2.73 9.28 1.08
N CYS A 157 -2.54 10.55 1.47
CA CYS A 157 -3.34 11.22 2.50
C CYS A 157 -4.33 12.22 1.89
N TYR A 158 -5.53 12.33 2.48
CA TYR A 158 -6.58 13.24 2.03
C TYR A 158 -6.94 14.25 3.13
N PRO A 159 -6.17 15.33 3.32
CA PRO A 159 -6.38 16.29 4.41
C PRO A 159 -7.61 17.20 4.21
N GLY A 160 -8.43 16.95 3.19
CA GLY A 160 -9.61 17.77 2.86
C GLY A 160 -10.78 17.61 3.83
N HIS A 161 -10.70 16.70 4.80
CA HIS A 161 -11.68 16.51 5.87
C HIS A 161 -11.00 16.44 7.25
N PRO A 162 -11.72 16.69 8.37
CA PRO A 162 -11.11 16.79 9.70
C PRO A 162 -10.26 15.58 10.09
N GLU A 163 -10.79 14.37 9.93
CA GLU A 163 -10.05 13.14 10.26
C GLU A 163 -8.80 12.96 9.39
N GLY A 164 -8.91 13.18 8.07
CA GLY A 164 -7.79 13.02 7.16
C GLY A 164 -6.65 14.01 7.41
N ALA A 165 -6.97 15.21 7.93
CA ALA A 165 -5.96 16.18 8.36
C ALA A 165 -5.24 15.74 9.65
N LEU A 166 -5.97 15.12 10.59
CA LEU A 166 -5.38 14.52 11.80
C LEU A 166 -4.50 13.32 11.46
N GLU A 167 -4.95 12.45 10.55
CA GLU A 167 -4.18 11.30 10.06
C GLU A 167 -2.88 11.74 9.39
N GLU A 168 -2.92 12.69 8.46
CA GLU A 168 -1.71 13.19 7.80
C GLU A 168 -0.71 13.73 8.82
N THR A 169 -1.18 14.54 9.78
CA THR A 169 -0.33 15.12 10.82
C THR A 169 0.35 14.03 11.65
N ALA A 170 -0.43 13.06 12.15
CA ALA A 170 0.08 12.01 13.01
C ALA A 170 1.08 11.08 12.29
N ILE A 171 0.81 10.74 11.03
CA ILE A 171 1.72 9.90 10.23
C ILE A 171 3.02 10.64 9.94
N LEU A 172 2.97 11.95 9.62
CA LEU A 172 4.17 12.74 9.40
C LEU A 172 5.03 12.83 10.68
N GLU A 173 4.41 13.02 11.84
CA GLU A 173 5.13 13.02 13.13
C GLU A 173 5.78 11.67 13.42
N MET A 174 5.05 10.56 13.26
CA MET A 174 5.59 9.21 13.43
C MET A 174 6.75 8.94 12.48
N THR A 175 6.59 9.20 11.19
CA THR A 175 7.58 8.84 10.17
C THR A 175 8.80 9.75 10.16
N ALA A 176 8.67 10.98 10.66
CA ALA A 176 9.81 11.87 10.92
C ALA A 176 10.69 11.37 12.08
N SER A 177 10.15 10.55 12.98
CA SER A 177 10.91 9.93 14.08
C SER A 177 11.72 8.70 13.66
N PHE A 178 11.48 8.17 12.45
CA PHE A 178 12.20 7.01 11.95
C PHE A 178 13.69 7.32 11.79
N SER A 179 14.55 6.39 12.20
CA SER A 179 15.99 6.48 12.02
C SER A 179 16.34 6.64 10.54
N ARG A 180 17.02 7.72 10.19
CA ARG A 180 17.56 7.96 8.83
C ARG A 180 18.56 6.90 8.36
N PHE A 181 19.09 6.07 9.26
CA PHE A 181 19.96 4.95 8.90
C PHE A 181 19.16 3.75 8.40
N ASP A 182 17.89 3.65 8.79
CA ASP A 182 17.00 2.53 8.46
C ASP A 182 15.95 2.92 7.41
N TRP A 183 15.64 4.22 7.28
CA TRP A 183 14.55 4.72 6.43
C TRP A 183 14.91 5.99 5.66
N ASN A 184 14.36 6.10 4.45
CA ASN A 184 14.19 7.37 3.74
C ASN A 184 12.70 7.71 3.65
N CYS A 185 12.30 8.88 4.16
CA CYS A 185 10.91 9.32 4.19
C CYS A 185 10.75 10.60 3.35
N CYS A 186 9.87 10.58 2.35
CA CYS A 186 9.65 11.70 1.41
C CYS A 186 8.17 12.09 1.35
N HIS A 187 7.86 13.37 1.59
CA HIS A 187 6.50 13.92 1.51
C HIS A 187 6.34 14.82 0.27
N HIS A 188 5.54 14.36 -0.69
CA HIS A 188 5.15 15.11 -1.87
C HIS A 188 3.81 15.81 -1.61
N ARG A 189 3.84 17.14 -1.55
CA ARG A 189 2.63 17.95 -1.32
C ARG A 189 2.60 19.21 -2.16
N TRP A 190 1.39 19.68 -2.46
CA TRP A 190 1.18 20.98 -3.06
C TRP A 190 1.33 22.09 -2.01
N ILE A 191 2.28 22.99 -2.20
CA ILE A 191 2.51 24.09 -1.25
C ILE A 191 1.42 25.17 -1.27
N ASN A 192 0.69 25.30 -2.39
CA ASN A 192 -0.36 26.30 -2.59
C ASN A 192 -1.79 25.71 -2.60
N LYS A 193 -1.95 24.39 -2.39
CA LYS A 193 -3.26 23.72 -2.34
C LYS A 193 -3.38 22.92 -1.03
N LYS A 194 -3.70 23.62 0.06
CA LYS A 194 -3.67 23.05 1.42
C LYS A 194 -4.51 21.79 1.61
N ASN A 195 -5.65 21.69 0.92
CA ASN A 195 -6.58 20.56 1.07
C ASN A 195 -6.40 19.49 -0.03
N ALA A 196 -5.41 19.65 -0.91
CA ALA A 196 -5.16 18.66 -1.96
C ALA A 196 -4.50 17.41 -1.35
N PRO A 197 -4.74 16.22 -1.91
CA PRO A 197 -4.10 15.02 -1.43
C PRO A 197 -2.58 15.10 -1.56
N SER A 198 -1.89 14.46 -0.62
CA SER A 198 -0.44 14.36 -0.57
C SER A 198 -0.01 12.89 -0.65
N LEU A 199 1.26 12.68 -0.99
CA LEU A 199 1.86 11.35 -1.09
C LEU A 199 3.08 11.28 -0.17
N LEU A 200 3.08 10.33 0.75
CA LEU A 200 4.20 10.00 1.61
C LEU A 200 4.79 8.65 1.18
N LEU A 201 6.11 8.63 0.99
CA LEU A 201 6.87 7.45 0.58
C LEU A 201 7.90 7.13 1.65
N LEU A 202 7.89 5.90 2.16
CA LEU A 202 8.83 5.41 3.18
C LEU A 202 9.61 4.22 2.61
N GLN A 203 10.87 4.43 2.24
CA GLN A 203 11.74 3.38 1.74
C GLN A 203 12.57 2.80 2.88
N LYS A 204 12.50 1.49 3.10
CA LYS A 204 13.38 0.79 4.04
C LYS A 204 14.75 0.62 3.41
N ASN A 205 15.80 1.05 4.12
CA ASN A 205 17.16 0.92 3.64
C ASN A 205 17.56 -0.55 3.51
N MET A 206 18.46 -0.84 2.56
CA MET A 206 19.07 -2.15 2.47
C MET A 206 19.92 -2.37 3.72
N CYS A 207 19.80 -3.53 4.37
CA CYS A 207 20.76 -3.93 5.39
C CYS A 207 22.13 -4.04 4.73
N ILE A 208 23.01 -3.06 4.96
CA ILE A 208 24.41 -3.19 4.59
C ILE A 208 24.98 -4.27 5.51
N LYS A 209 25.11 -5.50 5.00
CA LYS A 209 25.97 -6.48 5.66
C LYS A 209 27.38 -5.92 5.59
N ASN A 210 27.86 -5.38 6.70
CA ASN A 210 29.28 -5.10 6.85
C ASN A 210 30.02 -6.43 6.69
N ASN A 211 30.56 -6.69 5.50
CA ASN A 211 31.61 -7.67 5.32
C ASN A 211 32.84 -7.15 6.07
N THR A 212 32.86 -7.38 7.38
CA THR A 212 34.08 -7.30 8.17
C THR A 212 34.88 -8.56 7.87
N HIS A 213 35.65 -8.47 6.78
CA HIS A 213 36.83 -9.28 6.59
C HIS A 213 38.03 -8.35 6.73
N ASN A 214 38.64 -8.39 7.92
CA ASN A 214 40.06 -8.20 8.16
C ASN A 214 40.44 -9.12 9.32
#